data_AF-O44151-F1
#
_entry.id   AF-O44151-F1
#
_cell.length_a   1.000
_cell.length_b   1.000
_cell.length_c   1.000
_cell.angle_alpha   90.00
_cell.angle_beta   90.00
_cell.angle_gamma   90.00
#
_symmetry.space_group_name_H-M   'P 1'
#
loop_
_entity.id
_entity.type
_entity.pdbx_description
1 polymer ?
#
loop_
_entity_poly.entity_id
_entity_poly.type
_entity_poly.pdbx_seq_one_letter_code
_entity_poly.pdbx_strand_id
1 'polypeptide(L)'
;MNNFTMPDKKYFLFAARRADDQLILVVPKSGERFLMNEELLRRDYNVQLGDFLHCKINRSKELYDISKTKHTANISTVVNGDEAIIENLRADLVSSDELLLFQSQLFDDIRCWQSDQPIGRYYIKMRLFPTSREMSGRMIHYEVVKITGSVKSIELNKQQGNFQQNIDSGYSAASEKTESSAGFSQSPAAGLPSPQNLIYPAGSKKIVSQQGTQVVGPGCPLVKKEETPANKIMGTGFPKSTKREENVFGSELLQQKKNNEKPGSTVGKGFTTSQTIGEKQRAVVTSIDAKRPGTYYLWNLDSKTEGLLKSTTPLELGHQFAGIFVNQENGKCFCKEYIGEIERVLEGKVNDTNKVNLTVKLLDFQPAGVNRRRASGTAKYIGDVLEGNTEDTKLTIECIGKKVNIERRKFGEKDFVWMVTEIRNCSQYDQKIF
;
A
#
# COMPACT_ATOMS: atom_id res chain seq x y z
N MET A 1 -17.81 -47.96 21.34
CA MET A 1 -16.77 -46.93 21.14
C MET A 1 -17.48 -45.60 20.91
N ASN A 2 -17.46 -44.68 21.87
CA ASN A 2 -17.93 -43.31 21.61
C ASN A 2 -16.78 -42.55 20.96
N ASN A 3 -16.85 -42.40 19.63
CA ASN A 3 -15.93 -41.52 18.92
C ASN A 3 -16.24 -40.07 19.29
N PHE A 4 -15.63 -39.59 20.38
CA PHE A 4 -15.47 -38.16 20.66
C PHE A 4 -14.48 -37.57 19.64
N THR A 5 -14.93 -37.45 18.39
CA THR A 5 -14.39 -36.46 17.47
C THR A 5 -14.62 -35.10 18.11
N MET A 6 -13.56 -34.46 18.61
CA MET A 6 -13.63 -33.03 18.92
C MET A 6 -14.18 -32.29 17.69
N PRO A 7 -15.09 -31.32 17.86
CA PRO A 7 -15.66 -30.60 16.74
C PRO A 7 -14.55 -29.86 15.99
N ASP A 8 -14.46 -30.08 14.68
CA ASP A 8 -13.43 -29.44 13.84
C ASP A 8 -13.47 -27.92 14.02
N LYS A 9 -12.32 -27.37 14.42
CA LYS A 9 -12.18 -25.98 14.86
C LYS A 9 -12.64 -25.04 13.75
N LYS A 10 -13.64 -24.20 14.05
CA LYS A 10 -14.07 -23.10 13.17
C LYS A 10 -13.02 -21.99 13.19
N TYR A 11 -12.64 -21.53 12.00
CA TYR A 11 -11.76 -20.37 11.82
C TYR A 11 -12.54 -19.18 11.26
N PHE A 12 -11.90 -18.03 11.35
CA PHE A 12 -12.28 -16.79 10.66
C PHE A 12 -11.02 -16.30 9.96
N LEU A 13 -11.10 -16.13 8.64
CA LEU A 13 -9.97 -15.78 7.78
C LEU A 13 -10.26 -14.50 7.01
N PHE A 14 -9.20 -13.81 6.62
CA PHE A 14 -9.22 -12.65 5.74
C PHE A 14 -8.45 -12.96 4.45
N ALA A 15 -9.06 -12.76 3.29
CA ALA A 15 -8.40 -12.86 1.99
C ALA A 15 -7.52 -11.62 1.78
N ALA A 16 -6.26 -11.71 2.19
CA ALA A 16 -5.42 -10.54 2.46
C ALA A 16 -4.49 -10.14 1.31
N ARG A 17 -4.10 -11.11 0.47
CA ARG A 17 -3.11 -10.91 -0.61
C ARG A 17 -3.33 -11.92 -1.73
N ARG A 18 -2.95 -11.59 -2.97
CA ARG A 18 -2.76 -12.53 -4.07
C ARG A 18 -1.26 -12.87 -4.23
N ALA A 19 -0.98 -14.11 -4.61
CA ALA A 19 0.32 -14.56 -5.12
C ALA A 19 0.06 -15.74 -6.07
N ASP A 20 0.61 -15.71 -7.28
CA ASP A 20 0.62 -16.83 -8.24
C ASP A 20 -0.77 -17.52 -8.41
N ASP A 21 -1.79 -16.72 -8.75
CA ASP A 21 -3.22 -17.10 -8.90
C ASP A 21 -3.89 -17.75 -7.66
N GLN A 22 -3.26 -17.59 -6.50
CA GLN A 22 -3.77 -18.01 -5.19
C GLN A 22 -4.02 -16.80 -4.28
N LEU A 23 -5.06 -16.90 -3.45
CA LEU A 23 -5.29 -16.00 -2.33
C LEU A 23 -4.56 -16.53 -1.09
N ILE A 24 -3.80 -15.64 -0.45
CA ILE A 24 -3.29 -15.81 0.90
C ILE A 24 -4.43 -15.46 1.87
N LEU A 25 -5.10 -16.50 2.36
CA LEU A 25 -6.07 -16.39 3.44
C LEU A 25 -5.30 -16.38 4.76
N VAL A 26 -5.57 -15.41 5.65
CA VAL A 26 -4.87 -15.28 6.93
C VAL A 26 -5.83 -15.30 8.12
N VAL A 27 -5.45 -15.98 9.20
CA VAL A 27 -6.13 -15.87 10.50
C VAL A 27 -5.78 -14.51 11.11
N PRO A 28 -6.73 -13.58 11.30
CA PRO A 28 -6.45 -12.22 11.79
C PRO A 28 -5.56 -12.15 13.03
N LYS A 29 -5.82 -13.00 14.03
CA LYS A 29 -5.23 -12.92 15.37
C LYS A 29 -3.98 -13.77 15.62
N SER A 30 -3.60 -14.64 14.69
CA SER A 30 -2.36 -15.45 14.79
C SER A 30 -1.46 -15.35 13.54
N GLY A 31 -1.93 -14.67 12.49
CA GLY A 31 -1.18 -14.49 11.26
C GLY A 31 -0.88 -15.78 10.48
N GLU A 32 -1.48 -16.90 10.88
CA GLU A 32 -1.44 -18.22 10.24
C GLU A 32 -2.04 -18.13 8.83
N ARG A 33 -1.35 -18.69 7.83
CA ARG A 33 -1.65 -18.49 6.41
C ARG A 33 -2.04 -19.80 5.73
N PHE A 34 -3.04 -19.70 4.86
CA PHE A 34 -3.48 -20.75 3.95
C PHE A 34 -3.44 -20.21 2.52
N LEU A 35 -3.06 -21.07 1.59
CA LEU A 35 -3.08 -20.76 0.15
C LEU A 35 -4.23 -21.51 -0.49
N MET A 36 -5.04 -20.81 -1.29
CA MET A 36 -6.14 -21.39 -2.07
C MET A 36 -6.23 -20.70 -3.42
N ASN A 37 -6.49 -21.47 -4.48
CA ASN A 37 -6.73 -20.91 -5.82
C ASN A 37 -7.91 -19.92 -5.83
N GLU A 38 -7.71 -18.73 -6.40
CA GLU A 38 -8.71 -17.66 -6.37
C GLU A 38 -9.94 -17.99 -7.22
N GLU A 39 -9.76 -18.67 -8.35
CA GLU A 39 -10.89 -19.03 -9.22
C GLU A 39 -11.84 -20.01 -8.52
N LEU A 40 -11.31 -21.02 -7.82
CA LEU A 40 -12.08 -21.96 -7.02
C LEU A 40 -12.82 -21.25 -5.87
N LEU A 41 -12.14 -20.38 -5.13
CA LEU A 41 -12.77 -19.58 -4.05
C LEU A 41 -13.93 -18.71 -4.55
N ARG A 42 -13.73 -18.06 -5.71
CA ARG A 42 -14.72 -17.20 -6.35
C ARG A 42 -15.90 -18.00 -6.89
N ARG A 43 -15.64 -19.14 -7.56
CA ARG A 43 -16.66 -19.98 -8.20
C ARG A 43 -17.52 -20.74 -7.20
N ASP A 44 -16.90 -21.38 -6.21
CA ASP A 44 -17.59 -22.34 -5.34
C ASP A 44 -18.08 -21.72 -4.02
N TYR A 45 -17.48 -20.60 -3.58
CA TYR A 45 -17.80 -19.97 -2.29
C TYR A 45 -18.09 -18.46 -2.37
N ASN A 46 -18.03 -17.84 -3.55
CA ASN A 46 -18.19 -16.40 -3.77
C ASN A 46 -17.23 -15.54 -2.90
N VAL A 47 -15.99 -16.03 -2.72
CA VAL A 47 -14.90 -15.38 -1.98
C VAL A 47 -13.88 -14.80 -2.96
N GLN A 48 -13.49 -13.55 -2.76
CA GLN A 48 -12.50 -12.80 -3.54
C GLN A 48 -11.49 -12.07 -2.62
N LEU A 49 -10.42 -11.52 -3.19
CA LEU A 49 -9.47 -10.66 -2.47
C LEU A 49 -10.21 -9.53 -1.72
N GLY A 50 -9.89 -9.33 -0.44
CA GLY A 50 -10.54 -8.35 0.44
C GLY A 50 -11.75 -8.86 1.24
N ASP A 51 -12.21 -10.09 0.98
CA ASP A 51 -13.29 -10.70 1.78
C ASP A 51 -12.82 -11.27 3.11
N PHE A 52 -13.76 -11.33 4.06
CA PHE A 52 -13.64 -12.16 5.25
C PHE A 52 -14.57 -13.38 5.14
N LEU A 53 -14.14 -14.49 5.72
CA LEU A 53 -14.84 -15.78 5.63
C LEU A 53 -14.71 -16.59 6.92
N HIS A 54 -15.63 -17.52 7.11
CA HIS A 54 -15.50 -18.65 8.02
C HIS A 54 -15.18 -19.92 7.25
N CYS A 55 -14.57 -20.87 7.94
CA CYS A 55 -14.30 -22.22 7.46
C CYS A 55 -14.04 -23.16 8.65
N LYS A 56 -13.89 -24.45 8.36
CA LYS A 56 -13.31 -25.46 9.25
C LYS A 56 -12.01 -25.98 8.63
N ILE A 57 -11.18 -26.61 9.46
CA ILE A 57 -9.94 -27.28 9.04
C ILE A 57 -10.03 -28.75 9.42
N ASN A 58 -9.90 -29.64 8.45
CA ASN A 58 -9.91 -31.08 8.68
C ASN A 58 -8.53 -31.58 9.19
N ARG A 59 -8.41 -32.88 9.48
CA ARG A 59 -7.16 -33.50 9.95
C ARG A 59 -6.00 -33.44 8.96
N SER A 60 -6.29 -33.30 7.66
CA SER A 60 -5.31 -33.11 6.58
C SER A 60 -4.81 -31.66 6.45
N LYS A 61 -5.34 -30.74 7.26
CA LYS A 61 -5.19 -29.26 7.17
C LYS A 61 -5.89 -28.61 5.95
N GLU A 62 -6.84 -29.31 5.33
CA GLU A 62 -7.61 -28.76 4.22
C GLU A 62 -8.77 -27.88 4.74
N LEU A 63 -9.00 -26.76 4.06
CA LEU A 63 -10.08 -25.83 4.37
C LEU A 63 -11.39 -26.34 3.75
N TYR A 64 -12.44 -26.44 4.58
CA TYR A 64 -13.78 -26.83 4.14
C TYR A 64 -14.87 -26.04 4.88
N ASP A 65 -16.14 -26.23 4.54
CA ASP A 65 -17.28 -25.48 5.13
C ASP A 65 -17.10 -23.95 5.00
N ILE A 66 -16.56 -23.53 3.85
CA ILE A 66 -16.16 -22.16 3.57
C ILE A 66 -17.40 -21.30 3.31
N SER A 67 -17.51 -20.18 4.02
CA SER A 67 -18.64 -19.26 3.94
C SER A 67 -18.21 -17.80 4.16
N LYS A 68 -18.45 -16.95 3.16
CA LYS A 68 -18.19 -15.50 3.24
C LYS A 68 -19.01 -14.84 4.34
N THR A 69 -18.37 -14.05 5.22
CA THR A 69 -19.06 -13.35 6.30
C THR A 69 -19.82 -12.15 5.79
N LYS A 70 -21.07 -11.94 6.25
CA LYS A 70 -21.91 -10.82 5.82
C LYS A 70 -21.50 -9.48 6.45
N HIS A 71 -20.92 -9.51 7.66
CA HIS A 71 -20.61 -8.32 8.45
C HIS A 71 -19.24 -8.46 9.14
N THR A 72 -18.48 -7.37 9.15
CA THR A 72 -17.06 -7.33 9.54
C THR A 72 -16.78 -6.26 10.61
N ALA A 73 -17.70 -6.08 11.57
CA ALA A 73 -17.56 -5.14 12.69
C ALA A 73 -17.16 -3.69 12.29
N ASN A 74 -17.78 -3.18 11.23
CA ASN A 74 -17.51 -1.86 10.61
C ASN A 74 -16.10 -1.66 10.01
N ILE A 75 -15.38 -2.75 9.76
CA ILE A 75 -14.08 -2.74 9.06
C ILE A 75 -14.32 -2.79 7.55
N SER A 76 -13.86 -1.75 6.84
CA SER A 76 -13.89 -1.69 5.38
C SER A 76 -12.57 -2.17 4.76
N THR A 77 -12.64 -2.70 3.55
CA THR A 77 -11.50 -3.24 2.80
C THR A 77 -11.43 -2.63 1.40
N VAL A 78 -10.24 -2.24 0.98
CA VAL A 78 -9.95 -1.69 -0.35
C VAL A 78 -8.89 -2.58 -1.00
N VAL A 79 -9.21 -3.13 -2.18
CA VAL A 79 -8.27 -3.92 -2.97
C VAL A 79 -7.39 -2.98 -3.79
N ASN A 80 -6.08 -3.17 -3.71
CA ASN A 80 -5.07 -2.43 -4.47
C ASN A 80 -4.15 -3.43 -5.18
N GLY A 81 -4.55 -3.83 -6.40
CA GLY A 81 -3.88 -4.89 -7.16
C GLY A 81 -3.95 -6.24 -6.44
N ASP A 82 -2.81 -6.67 -5.90
CA ASP A 82 -2.61 -7.95 -5.22
C ASP A 82 -2.64 -7.84 -3.69
N GLU A 83 -2.95 -6.66 -3.13
CA GLU A 83 -3.06 -6.44 -1.69
C GLU A 83 -4.49 -6.01 -1.31
N ALA A 84 -5.05 -6.64 -0.28
CA ALA A 84 -6.23 -6.11 0.39
C ALA A 84 -5.81 -5.24 1.57
N ILE A 85 -6.11 -3.95 1.49
CA ILE A 85 -5.85 -2.96 2.54
C ILE A 85 -7.09 -2.87 3.42
N ILE A 86 -6.92 -3.13 4.71
CA ILE A 86 -7.95 -2.86 5.71
C ILE A 86 -7.91 -1.40 6.07
N GLU A 87 -9.07 -0.74 6.09
CA GLU A 87 -9.21 0.68 6.38
C GLU A 87 -10.00 0.94 7.66
N ASN A 88 -9.73 2.11 8.25
CA ASN A 88 -10.42 2.62 9.43
C ASN A 88 -10.41 1.67 10.65
N LEU A 89 -9.40 0.80 10.75
CA LEU A 89 -9.23 -0.08 11.90
C LEU A 89 -8.89 0.75 13.13
N ARG A 90 -9.67 0.58 14.20
CA ARG A 90 -9.42 1.21 15.50
C ARG A 90 -8.38 0.39 16.26
N ALA A 91 -7.23 0.99 16.56
CA ALA A 91 -6.12 0.32 17.23
C ALA A 91 -5.40 1.27 18.21
N ASP A 92 -4.76 0.69 19.23
CA ASP A 92 -3.97 1.40 20.22
C ASP A 92 -2.47 1.30 19.88
N LEU A 93 -1.81 2.44 19.71
CA LEU A 93 -0.37 2.54 19.51
C LEU A 93 0.32 2.37 20.87
N VAL A 94 1.15 1.33 20.98
CA VAL A 94 1.99 1.04 22.15
C VAL A 94 3.46 0.99 21.75
N SER A 95 4.35 1.18 22.73
CA SER A 95 5.77 0.86 22.61
C SER A 95 6.06 -0.41 23.38
N SER A 96 6.71 -1.39 22.76
CA SER A 96 7.13 -2.64 23.40
C SER A 96 8.37 -3.17 22.70
N ASP A 97 9.38 -3.58 23.48
CA ASP A 97 10.61 -4.22 22.98
C ASP A 97 11.31 -3.41 21.86
N GLU A 98 11.41 -2.08 22.09
CA GLU A 98 11.89 -1.04 21.16
C GLU A 98 11.05 -0.83 19.88
N LEU A 99 9.97 -1.61 19.69
CA LEU A 99 9.05 -1.47 18.58
C LEU A 99 7.86 -0.57 18.93
N LEU A 100 7.43 0.22 17.95
CA LEU A 100 6.09 0.82 17.93
C LEU A 100 5.13 -0.12 17.22
N LEU A 101 4.09 -0.54 17.92
CA LEU A 101 3.13 -1.55 17.50
C LEU A 101 1.70 -1.03 17.72
N PHE A 102 0.82 -1.30 16.76
CA PHE A 102 -0.62 -1.08 16.91
C PHE A 102 -1.29 -2.38 17.35
N GLN A 103 -2.00 -2.33 18.47
CA GLN A 103 -2.75 -3.46 19.01
C GLN A 103 -4.24 -3.28 18.72
N SER A 104 -4.89 -4.36 18.28
CA SER A 104 -6.33 -4.37 18.01
C SER A 104 -6.98 -5.63 18.60
N GLN A 105 -8.30 -5.62 18.74
CA GLN A 105 -9.03 -6.80 19.21
C GLN A 105 -9.01 -7.93 18.18
N LEU A 106 -9.21 -7.62 16.90
CA LEU A 106 -9.38 -8.62 15.84
C LEU A 106 -8.06 -9.14 15.26
N PHE A 107 -7.03 -8.29 15.16
CA PHE A 107 -5.74 -8.63 14.56
C PHE A 107 -4.62 -8.72 15.59
N ASP A 108 -3.56 -9.42 15.22
CA ASP A 108 -2.28 -9.50 15.94
C ASP A 108 -1.55 -8.13 16.02
N ASP A 109 -0.35 -8.07 16.60
CA ASP A 109 0.50 -6.87 16.61
C ASP A 109 0.78 -6.36 15.18
N ILE A 110 0.53 -5.07 14.92
CA ILE A 110 0.68 -4.41 13.61
C ILE A 110 1.86 -3.43 13.67
N ARG A 111 2.88 -3.57 12.80
CA ARG A 111 4.07 -2.71 12.84
C ARG A 111 3.76 -1.25 12.47
N CYS A 112 4.09 -0.31 13.36
CA CYS A 112 4.08 1.12 13.06
C CYS A 112 5.50 1.63 12.74
N TRP A 113 5.76 2.00 11.49
CA TRP A 113 7.04 2.58 11.07
C TRP A 113 7.18 4.08 11.37
N GLN A 114 6.15 4.74 11.91
CA GLN A 114 6.13 6.18 12.19
C GLN A 114 6.53 6.46 13.64
N SER A 115 7.76 6.93 13.84
CA SER A 115 8.34 7.22 15.17
C SER A 115 7.97 8.58 15.76
N ASP A 116 7.14 9.37 15.06
CA ASP A 116 6.73 10.73 15.46
C ASP A 116 5.32 10.79 16.08
N GLN A 117 4.77 9.62 16.43
CA GLN A 117 3.39 9.47 16.91
C GLN A 117 3.35 9.18 18.42
N PRO A 118 2.62 9.97 19.24
CA PRO A 118 2.46 9.68 20.65
C PRO A 118 1.64 8.40 20.90
N ILE A 119 1.92 7.72 22.00
CA ILE A 119 1.16 6.56 22.49
C ILE A 119 -0.30 6.96 22.70
N GLY A 120 -1.24 6.16 22.16
CA GLY A 120 -2.66 6.52 22.16
C GLY A 120 -3.50 5.75 21.13
N ARG A 121 -4.79 6.10 21.03
CA ARG A 121 -5.76 5.40 20.18
C ARG A 121 -5.95 6.08 18.83
N TYR A 122 -5.92 5.31 17.75
CA TYR A 122 -6.01 5.82 16.38
C TYR A 122 -6.95 4.99 15.50
N TYR A 123 -7.31 5.58 14.36
CA TYR A 123 -7.74 4.88 13.16
C TYR A 123 -6.56 4.72 12.20
N ILE A 124 -6.39 3.52 11.63
CA ILE A 124 -5.31 3.17 10.71
C ILE A 124 -5.81 2.46 9.45
N LYS A 125 -5.05 2.59 8.36
CA LYS A 125 -5.05 1.66 7.22
C LYS A 125 -3.87 0.71 7.37
N MET A 126 -4.06 -0.58 7.12
CA MET A 126 -3.03 -1.61 7.28
C MET A 126 -3.12 -2.70 6.22
N ARG A 127 -2.05 -3.51 6.08
CA ARG A 127 -1.99 -4.67 5.17
C ARG A 127 -1.21 -5.83 5.78
N LEU A 128 -1.34 -7.02 5.18
CA LEU A 128 -0.50 -8.18 5.44
C LEU A 128 0.85 -8.05 4.73
N PHE A 129 1.97 -8.30 5.43
CA PHE A 129 3.29 -8.38 4.79
C PHE A 129 3.34 -9.50 3.73
N PRO A 130 4.13 -9.36 2.65
CA PRO A 130 4.39 -10.45 1.71
C PRO A 130 4.86 -11.74 2.43
N THR A 131 5.77 -11.59 3.38
CA THR A 131 6.26 -12.64 4.28
C THR A 131 6.27 -12.10 5.71
N SER A 132 5.83 -12.88 6.69
CA SER A 132 5.89 -12.50 8.11
C SER A 132 7.33 -12.23 8.54
N ARG A 133 7.54 -11.26 9.45
CA ARG A 133 8.87 -10.79 9.86
C ARG A 133 9.08 -11.01 11.35
N GLU A 134 10.20 -11.61 11.72
CA GLU A 134 10.63 -11.65 13.12
C GLU A 134 11.17 -10.29 13.53
N MET A 135 10.68 -9.73 14.65
CA MET A 135 11.14 -8.47 15.24
C MET A 135 11.09 -8.60 16.77
N SER A 136 12.20 -8.32 17.46
CA SER A 136 12.32 -8.41 18.93
C SER A 136 11.81 -9.74 19.52
N GLY A 137 12.03 -10.86 18.83
CA GLY A 137 11.56 -12.20 19.24
C GLY A 137 10.07 -12.48 19.01
N ARG A 138 9.34 -11.56 18.36
CA ARG A 138 7.92 -11.73 17.95
C ARG A 138 7.81 -11.92 16.45
N MET A 139 6.87 -12.74 16.00
CA MET A 139 6.48 -12.79 14.59
C MET A 139 5.44 -11.71 14.30
N ILE A 140 5.77 -10.77 13.43
CA ILE A 140 4.87 -9.68 13.04
C ILE A 140 4.36 -9.93 11.62
N HIS A 141 3.03 -9.92 11.48
CA HIS A 141 2.35 -10.31 10.24
C HIS A 141 1.81 -9.12 9.45
N TYR A 142 1.55 -7.98 10.11
CA TYR A 142 0.89 -6.82 9.54
C TYR A 142 1.71 -5.53 9.68
N GLU A 143 1.47 -4.55 8.82
CA GLU A 143 2.03 -3.20 8.95
C GLU A 143 1.02 -2.08 8.67
N VAL A 144 1.24 -0.92 9.29
CA VAL A 144 0.49 0.31 9.01
C VAL A 144 0.88 0.87 7.63
N VAL A 145 -0.11 1.03 6.76
CA VAL A 145 0.01 1.75 5.49
C VAL A 145 -0.08 3.26 5.71
N LYS A 146 -1.04 3.70 6.54
CA LYS A 146 -1.26 5.11 6.89
C LYS A 146 -2.08 5.23 8.18
N ILE A 147 -1.70 6.13 9.09
CA ILE A 147 -2.59 6.57 10.18
C ILE A 147 -3.58 7.59 9.61
N THR A 148 -4.89 7.39 9.84
CA THR A 148 -5.96 8.25 9.29
C THR A 148 -6.49 9.26 10.28
N GLY A 149 -6.36 9.03 11.59
CA GLY A 149 -6.68 10.03 12.61
C GLY A 149 -6.53 9.52 14.05
N SER A 150 -6.34 10.44 14.99
CA SER A 150 -6.33 10.16 16.43
C SER A 150 -7.75 10.16 17.01
N VAL A 151 -8.09 9.16 17.82
CA VAL A 151 -9.35 9.12 18.57
C VAL A 151 -9.22 10.02 19.80
N LYS A 152 -9.84 11.20 19.76
CA LYS A 152 -9.89 12.10 20.93
C LYS A 152 -10.64 11.41 22.08
N SER A 153 -10.10 11.48 23.29
CA SER A 153 -10.53 10.67 24.45
C SER A 153 -12.01 10.83 24.85
N ILE A 154 -12.65 11.92 24.42
CA ILE A 154 -14.03 12.30 24.72
C ILE A 154 -15.06 11.25 24.22
N GLU A 155 -14.74 10.45 23.21
CA GLU A 155 -15.65 9.44 22.65
C GLU A 155 -15.56 8.04 23.28
N LEU A 156 -14.66 7.79 24.24
CA LEU A 156 -14.44 6.42 24.77
C LEU A 156 -15.73 5.79 25.34
N ASN A 157 -16.53 6.56 26.08
CA ASN A 157 -17.58 6.04 26.96
C ASN A 157 -18.93 5.71 26.28
N LYS A 158 -19.03 5.74 24.94
CA LYS A 158 -20.31 5.49 24.23
C LYS A 158 -20.35 4.30 23.26
N GLN A 159 -19.23 3.62 22.98
CA GLN A 159 -19.19 2.55 21.96
C GLN A 159 -18.50 1.24 22.40
N GLN A 160 -17.94 1.14 23.61
CA GLN A 160 -17.22 -0.07 24.04
C GLN A 160 -18.15 -1.26 24.42
N GLY A 161 -19.46 -1.06 24.52
CA GLY A 161 -20.40 -2.09 25.01
C GLY A 161 -20.74 -3.22 24.02
N ASN A 162 -20.77 -2.96 22.70
CA ASN A 162 -21.43 -3.86 21.74
C ASN A 162 -20.46 -4.68 20.86
N PHE A 163 -19.14 -4.49 20.98
CA PHE A 163 -18.18 -5.10 20.04
C PHE A 163 -18.13 -6.64 20.14
N GLN A 164 -18.38 -7.19 21.33
CA GLN A 164 -18.39 -8.64 21.58
C GLN A 164 -19.65 -9.36 21.08
N GLN A 165 -20.72 -8.62 20.75
CA GLN A 165 -22.03 -9.18 20.35
C GLN A 165 -22.29 -9.12 18.83
N ASN A 166 -21.53 -8.31 18.08
CA ASN A 166 -21.77 -8.01 16.66
C ASN A 166 -20.76 -8.66 15.70
N ILE A 167 -20.00 -9.66 16.17
CA ILE A 167 -19.29 -10.64 15.35
C ILE A 167 -20.07 -11.96 15.50
N ASP A 168 -20.41 -12.64 14.41
CA ASP A 168 -21.16 -13.90 14.44
C ASP A 168 -20.56 -14.86 15.48
N SER A 169 -21.38 -15.26 16.46
CA SER A 169 -20.95 -15.67 17.81
C SER A 169 -20.35 -17.08 17.88
N GLY A 170 -19.18 -17.26 17.25
CA GLY A 170 -18.43 -18.53 17.19
C GLY A 170 -17.05 -18.52 17.86
N TYR A 171 -16.62 -17.40 18.47
CA TYR A 171 -15.30 -17.29 19.10
C TYR A 171 -15.27 -17.81 20.54
N SER A 172 -15.21 -19.14 20.70
CA SER A 172 -14.82 -19.78 21.95
C SER A 172 -13.30 -20.00 21.98
N ALA A 173 -12.57 -19.07 22.59
CA ALA A 173 -11.17 -19.30 22.95
C ALA A 173 -11.10 -20.29 24.11
N ALA A 174 -10.83 -21.57 23.81
CA ALA A 174 -10.71 -22.61 24.81
C ALA A 174 -9.42 -22.41 25.63
N SER A 175 -9.54 -21.85 26.83
CA SER A 175 -8.47 -21.88 27.84
C SER A 175 -8.35 -23.31 28.38
N GLU A 176 -7.18 -23.92 28.25
CA GLU A 176 -6.92 -25.24 28.81
C GLU A 176 -7.04 -25.21 30.35
N LYS A 177 -7.88 -26.11 30.89
CA LYS A 177 -7.81 -26.51 32.30
C LYS A 177 -7.59 -28.02 32.35
N THR A 178 -6.39 -28.38 32.77
CA THR A 178 -5.96 -29.76 32.97
C THR A 178 -6.69 -30.39 34.15
N GLU A 179 -7.34 -31.53 33.93
CA GLU A 179 -7.64 -32.50 34.99
C GLU A 179 -7.77 -33.91 34.38
N SER A 180 -7.58 -34.95 35.21
CA SER A 180 -7.08 -36.26 34.74
C SER A 180 -8.03 -37.43 34.98
N SER A 181 -8.13 -38.40 34.06
CA SER A 181 -7.62 -39.79 34.26
C SER A 181 -8.08 -40.85 33.22
N ALA A 182 -7.18 -41.81 32.96
CA ALA A 182 -7.36 -43.24 32.61
C ALA A 182 -8.33 -43.76 31.52
N GLY A 183 -7.81 -44.57 30.57
CA GLY A 183 -8.51 -45.75 30.03
C GLY A 183 -8.33 -46.13 28.54
N PHE A 184 -7.43 -47.08 28.22
CA PHE A 184 -7.34 -48.01 27.05
C PHE A 184 -8.01 -47.62 25.69
N SER A 185 -7.31 -47.48 24.53
CA SER A 185 -6.64 -48.52 23.67
C SER A 185 -7.61 -49.61 23.12
N GLN A 186 -7.66 -50.02 21.84
CA GLN A 186 -6.74 -50.01 20.67
C GLN A 186 -7.36 -49.29 19.41
N SER A 187 -6.77 -49.03 18.21
CA SER A 187 -5.65 -49.52 17.32
C SER A 187 -6.13 -50.35 16.06
N PRO A 188 -5.37 -50.55 14.93
CA PRO A 188 -5.75 -49.89 13.65
C PRO A 188 -5.57 -50.66 12.29
N ALA A 189 -5.99 -50.07 11.14
CA ALA A 189 -5.52 -50.42 9.77
C ALA A 189 -5.79 -49.35 8.66
N ALA A 190 -4.84 -49.23 7.70
CA ALA A 190 -4.80 -48.65 6.32
C ALA A 190 -5.84 -47.60 5.76
N GLY A 191 -5.49 -46.68 4.83
CA GLY A 191 -4.18 -46.25 4.30
C GLY A 191 -4.18 -45.45 2.95
N LEU A 192 -3.28 -44.45 2.82
CA LEU A 192 -2.78 -43.74 1.60
C LEU A 192 -3.76 -42.90 0.71
N PRO A 193 -3.28 -41.94 -0.13
CA PRO A 193 -2.11 -41.04 -0.02
C PRO A 193 -2.44 -39.53 -0.28
N SER A 194 -1.43 -38.63 -0.20
CA SER A 194 -1.57 -37.15 -0.29
C SER A 194 -0.92 -36.50 -1.53
N PRO A 195 -1.23 -35.24 -1.85
CA PRO A 195 -0.34 -34.32 -2.56
C PRO A 195 0.32 -33.28 -1.61
N GLN A 196 1.17 -32.40 -2.17
CA GLN A 196 2.16 -31.59 -1.43
C GLN A 196 1.83 -30.08 -1.46
N ASN A 197 2.12 -29.35 -0.36
CA ASN A 197 3.17 -28.31 -0.30
C ASN A 197 3.07 -27.42 0.95
N LEU A 198 4.16 -27.32 1.72
CA LEU A 198 4.36 -26.34 2.79
C LEU A 198 5.85 -26.02 2.88
N ILE A 199 6.24 -24.79 2.55
CA ILE A 199 7.65 -24.35 2.56
C ILE A 199 7.89 -23.44 3.76
N TYR A 200 8.66 -23.92 4.73
CA TYR A 200 9.26 -23.11 5.80
C TYR A 200 10.78 -23.02 5.55
N PRO A 201 11.36 -21.81 5.36
CA PRO A 201 12.80 -21.64 5.39
C PRO A 201 13.29 -21.62 6.85
N ALA A 202 13.89 -22.71 7.31
CA ALA A 202 14.44 -22.82 8.65
C ALA A 202 15.98 -22.86 8.63
N GLY A 203 16.59 -21.94 9.40
CA GLY A 203 17.95 -22.09 9.91
C GLY A 203 19.08 -21.34 9.20
N SER A 204 19.90 -20.66 10.01
CA SER A 204 21.31 -20.40 9.71
C SER A 204 22.10 -20.28 11.02
N LYS A 205 22.70 -21.40 11.48
CA LYS A 205 23.74 -21.37 12.51
C LYS A 205 25.10 -21.13 11.84
N LYS A 206 25.95 -20.30 12.48
CA LYS A 206 27.28 -19.94 12.00
C LYS A 206 28.21 -21.16 11.86
N ILE A 207 28.98 -21.20 10.78
CA ILE A 207 30.35 -21.76 10.74
C ILE A 207 31.24 -20.75 10.00
N VAL A 208 32.53 -20.67 10.37
CA VAL A 208 33.51 -19.71 9.83
C VAL A 208 34.79 -20.46 9.41
N SER A 209 35.20 -20.30 8.15
CA SER A 209 36.58 -20.48 7.63
C SER A 209 36.57 -19.97 6.18
N GLN A 210 37.29 -18.89 5.84
CA GLN A 210 38.71 -18.80 5.49
C GLN A 210 39.04 -19.17 4.02
N GLN A 211 39.48 -18.14 3.28
CA GLN A 211 40.55 -18.15 2.26
C GLN A 211 40.47 -19.10 1.05
N GLY A 212 40.26 -18.51 -0.14
CA GLY A 212 41.42 -18.32 -1.03
C GLY A 212 41.39 -18.88 -2.47
N THR A 213 41.93 -18.04 -3.37
CA THR A 213 42.52 -18.39 -4.69
C THR A 213 41.59 -18.50 -5.91
N GLN A 214 42.08 -18.00 -7.04
CA GLN A 214 41.43 -17.96 -8.37
C GLN A 214 41.97 -19.08 -9.29
N VAL A 215 41.16 -19.53 -10.25
CA VAL A 215 41.62 -20.20 -11.49
C VAL A 215 40.79 -19.67 -12.68
N VAL A 216 41.35 -19.71 -13.89
CA VAL A 216 40.85 -19.06 -15.12
C VAL A 216 39.90 -19.97 -15.93
N GLY A 217 39.10 -19.40 -16.85
CA GLY A 217 38.28 -20.11 -17.85
C GLY A 217 39.10 -20.67 -19.04
N PRO A 218 38.64 -20.64 -20.32
CA PRO A 218 37.46 -19.96 -20.90
C PRO A 218 36.59 -20.86 -21.83
N GLY A 219 35.57 -20.29 -22.52
CA GLY A 219 34.83 -20.97 -23.60
C GLY A 219 33.75 -20.12 -24.29
N CYS A 220 33.87 -19.93 -25.61
CA CYS A 220 32.95 -19.19 -26.51
C CYS A 220 32.60 -20.14 -27.72
N PRO A 221 31.78 -19.78 -28.76
CA PRO A 221 31.33 -18.44 -29.19
C PRO A 221 29.89 -18.32 -29.77
N LEU A 222 29.62 -17.15 -30.37
CA LEU A 222 28.42 -16.74 -31.12
C LEU A 222 28.09 -17.58 -32.37
N VAL A 223 26.82 -17.50 -32.78
CA VAL A 223 26.37 -17.60 -34.19
C VAL A 223 25.79 -16.24 -34.62
N LYS A 224 25.86 -15.90 -35.92
CA LYS A 224 25.37 -14.64 -36.54
C LYS A 224 24.81 -14.90 -37.94
N LYS A 225 24.12 -13.89 -38.49
CA LYS A 225 23.41 -13.84 -39.79
C LYS A 225 22.05 -14.58 -39.77
N GLU A 226 21.08 -14.21 -40.61
CA GLU A 226 21.17 -13.46 -41.89
C GLU A 226 20.05 -12.44 -42.13
N GLU A 227 20.29 -11.44 -42.99
CA GLU A 227 19.32 -10.44 -43.46
C GLU A 227 19.26 -10.46 -45.00
N THR A 228 18.08 -10.44 -45.62
CA THR A 228 17.77 -9.79 -46.93
C THR A 228 16.24 -9.84 -47.21
N PRO A 229 15.65 -9.10 -48.18
CA PRO A 229 14.59 -8.17 -47.78
C PRO A 229 13.28 -8.23 -48.59
N ALA A 230 12.33 -7.39 -48.14
CA ALA A 230 11.33 -6.66 -48.92
C ALA A 230 10.44 -7.43 -49.93
N ASN A 231 9.14 -7.45 -49.63
CA ASN A 231 8.12 -7.50 -50.67
C ASN A 231 7.01 -6.47 -50.40
N LYS A 232 6.41 -5.93 -51.47
CA LYS A 232 5.68 -4.64 -51.44
C LYS A 232 4.29 -4.81 -52.04
N ILE A 233 3.25 -4.89 -51.20
CA ILE A 233 1.84 -4.95 -51.62
C ILE A 233 1.09 -3.74 -51.07
N MET A 234 0.13 -3.26 -51.86
CA MET A 234 -0.49 -1.94 -51.77
C MET A 234 -1.99 -2.08 -51.42
N GLY A 235 -2.45 -1.38 -50.38
CA GLY A 235 -3.85 -1.37 -49.95
C GLY A 235 -4.32 0.05 -49.60
N THR A 236 -5.36 0.53 -50.27
CA THR A 236 -5.87 1.90 -50.19
C THR A 236 -7.10 2.01 -49.27
N GLY A 237 -7.22 3.05 -48.45
CA GLY A 237 -8.43 3.25 -47.65
C GLY A 237 -8.53 4.53 -46.80
N PHE A 238 -9.11 5.58 -47.38
CA PHE A 238 -9.81 6.71 -46.73
C PHE A 238 -9.00 7.76 -45.90
N PRO A 239 -9.51 9.02 -45.79
CA PRO A 239 -8.64 10.19 -45.60
C PRO A 239 -8.78 10.91 -44.24
N LYS A 240 -7.86 11.85 -44.00
CA LYS A 240 -7.99 12.90 -42.97
C LYS A 240 -9.08 13.91 -43.33
N SER A 241 -9.94 14.27 -42.39
CA SER A 241 -10.62 15.57 -42.36
C SER A 241 -9.76 16.59 -41.58
N THR A 242 -9.92 17.89 -41.85
CA THR A 242 -9.10 18.96 -41.24
C THR A 242 -9.87 20.28 -41.24
N LYS A 243 -9.81 21.04 -40.13
CA LYS A 243 -10.60 22.27 -39.86
C LYS A 243 -12.10 21.97 -39.64
N ARG A 244 -12.90 22.83 -38.99
CA ARG A 244 -12.69 24.22 -38.52
C ARG A 244 -12.87 24.39 -37.01
N GLU A 245 -12.39 25.52 -36.52
CA GLU A 245 -12.82 26.13 -35.25
C GLU A 245 -14.23 26.73 -35.42
N GLU A 246 -15.03 26.73 -34.36
CA GLU A 246 -16.12 27.71 -34.23
C GLU A 246 -16.32 28.05 -32.75
N ASN A 247 -16.34 29.35 -32.43
CA ASN A 247 -16.50 29.83 -31.06
C ASN A 247 -17.99 30.00 -30.75
N VAL A 248 -18.44 29.52 -29.58
CA VAL A 248 -19.69 30.00 -28.97
C VAL A 248 -19.35 30.67 -27.65
N PHE A 249 -19.59 31.99 -27.61
CA PHE A 249 -19.36 32.85 -26.46
C PHE A 249 -20.47 32.65 -25.42
N GLY A 250 -20.13 32.72 -24.14
CA GLY A 250 -21.09 32.70 -23.02
C GLY A 250 -20.49 33.48 -21.86
N SER A 251 -20.92 34.74 -21.70
CA SER A 251 -20.27 35.71 -20.82
C SER A 251 -20.90 35.78 -19.42
N GLU A 252 -20.21 36.51 -18.53
CA GLU A 252 -20.75 37.24 -17.36
C GLU A 252 -21.69 36.47 -16.40
N LEU A 253 -21.29 36.29 -15.13
CA LEU A 253 -21.38 37.44 -14.22
C LEU A 253 -20.39 37.37 -13.06
N LEU A 254 -19.52 38.38 -12.98
CA LEU A 254 -18.92 38.82 -11.74
C LEU A 254 -19.96 39.56 -10.91
N GLN A 255 -20.26 39.10 -9.70
CA GLN A 255 -20.65 40.02 -8.62
C GLN A 255 -20.38 39.45 -7.23
N GLN A 256 -19.59 40.19 -6.46
CA GLN A 256 -19.42 39.97 -5.03
C GLN A 256 -20.63 40.54 -4.30
N LYS A 257 -21.25 39.78 -3.39
CA LYS A 257 -21.94 40.36 -2.22
C LYS A 257 -22.01 39.38 -1.06
N LYS A 258 -21.98 39.94 0.14
CA LYS A 258 -21.98 39.21 1.41
C LYS A 258 -23.41 38.89 1.88
N ASN A 259 -23.48 38.00 2.87
CA ASN A 259 -24.54 37.80 3.87
C ASN A 259 -25.68 36.80 3.56
N ASN A 260 -25.79 35.86 4.51
CA ASN A 260 -26.99 35.27 5.12
C ASN A 260 -27.88 34.29 4.33
N GLU A 261 -27.82 33.04 4.81
CA GLU A 261 -28.98 32.21 5.20
C GLU A 261 -30.23 32.14 4.30
N LYS A 262 -30.31 31.08 3.49
CA LYS A 262 -31.37 30.05 3.66
C LYS A 262 -31.08 28.78 2.83
N PRO A 263 -31.48 27.58 3.31
CA PRO A 263 -31.39 26.35 2.53
C PRO A 263 -32.58 26.20 1.57
N GLY A 264 -32.38 25.52 0.43
CA GLY A 264 -33.49 25.07 -0.43
C GLY A 264 -33.31 25.34 -1.93
N SER A 265 -32.31 24.74 -2.57
CA SER A 265 -32.32 24.60 -4.03
C SER A 265 -33.03 23.30 -4.41
N THR A 266 -34.27 23.41 -4.90
CA THR A 266 -35.10 22.26 -5.28
C THR A 266 -34.65 21.65 -6.62
N VAL A 267 -33.57 20.86 -6.58
CA VAL A 267 -33.17 20.01 -7.71
C VAL A 267 -34.19 18.88 -7.87
N GLY A 268 -34.60 18.59 -9.11
CA GLY A 268 -35.67 17.62 -9.40
C GLY A 268 -35.35 16.20 -8.92
N LYS A 269 -36.38 15.51 -8.40
CA LYS A 269 -36.33 14.08 -8.03
C LYS A 269 -35.90 13.24 -9.23
N GLY A 270 -34.64 12.81 -9.27
CA GLY A 270 -34.08 11.96 -10.33
C GLY A 270 -32.57 12.11 -10.54
N PHE A 271 -32.00 13.30 -10.27
CA PHE A 271 -30.58 13.57 -10.53
C PHE A 271 -29.77 13.75 -9.25
N THR A 272 -29.49 12.63 -8.58
CA THR A 272 -28.46 12.59 -7.51
C THR A 272 -27.08 12.67 -8.16
N THR A 273 -26.59 13.89 -8.41
CA THR A 273 -25.18 14.10 -8.77
C THR A 273 -24.33 13.67 -7.58
N SER A 274 -23.56 12.59 -7.76
CA SER A 274 -22.61 12.09 -6.77
C SER A 274 -21.47 13.09 -6.62
N GLN A 275 -21.67 14.08 -5.73
CA GLN A 275 -20.63 15.04 -5.36
C GLN A 275 -19.47 14.27 -4.74
N THR A 276 -18.41 14.04 -5.52
CA THR A 276 -17.23 13.32 -5.08
C THR A 276 -16.61 14.10 -3.92
N ILE A 277 -16.62 13.50 -2.74
CA ILE A 277 -16.18 14.15 -1.51
C ILE A 277 -14.69 14.45 -1.63
N GLY A 278 -14.34 15.73 -1.67
CA GLY A 278 -12.96 16.18 -1.77
C GLY A 278 -12.31 16.20 -0.38
N GLU A 279 -11.11 15.66 -0.27
CA GLU A 279 -10.32 15.67 0.96
C GLU A 279 -9.40 16.89 1.03
N LYS A 280 -9.23 17.48 2.23
CA LYS A 280 -8.18 18.49 2.45
C LYS A 280 -6.82 17.80 2.52
N GLN A 281 -5.97 18.04 1.52
CA GLN A 281 -4.66 17.41 1.36
C GLN A 281 -3.61 18.46 0.95
N ARG A 282 -2.32 18.12 1.06
CA ARG A 282 -1.19 18.99 0.71
C ARG A 282 -0.57 18.60 -0.63
N ALA A 283 -0.07 19.58 -1.37
CA ALA A 283 0.65 19.34 -2.61
C ALA A 283 1.85 20.29 -2.79
N VAL A 284 2.75 19.89 -3.69
CA VAL A 284 3.81 20.75 -4.24
C VAL A 284 3.62 20.92 -5.74
N VAL A 285 3.77 22.14 -6.25
CA VAL A 285 3.79 22.42 -7.71
C VAL A 285 5.10 21.87 -8.29
N THR A 286 5.01 20.96 -9.26
CA THR A 286 6.17 20.28 -9.86
C THR A 286 6.48 20.71 -11.29
N SER A 287 5.48 21.19 -12.04
CA SER A 287 5.62 21.78 -13.37
C SER A 287 4.46 22.73 -13.68
N ILE A 288 4.66 23.70 -14.56
CA ILE A 288 3.65 24.67 -15.01
C ILE A 288 3.41 24.43 -16.51
N ASP A 289 2.15 24.36 -16.94
CA ASP A 289 1.83 24.11 -18.34
C ASP A 289 1.93 25.39 -19.19
N ALA A 290 3.06 25.56 -19.87
CA ALA A 290 3.32 26.68 -20.78
C ALA A 290 2.32 26.77 -21.96
N LYS A 291 1.53 25.73 -22.26
CA LYS A 291 0.48 25.74 -23.28
C LYS A 291 -0.92 26.02 -22.72
N ARG A 292 -1.10 25.97 -21.39
CA ARG A 292 -2.39 26.17 -20.71
C ARG A 292 -2.19 27.04 -19.46
N PRO A 293 -2.10 28.37 -19.60
CA PRO A 293 -1.92 29.30 -18.47
C PRO A 293 -2.88 29.00 -17.30
N GLY A 294 -2.36 29.11 -16.08
CA GLY A 294 -3.09 28.75 -14.87
C GLY A 294 -3.28 27.25 -14.64
N THR A 295 -2.68 26.37 -15.45
CA THR A 295 -2.69 24.90 -15.24
C THR A 295 -1.36 24.43 -14.65
N TYR A 296 -1.43 23.77 -13.51
CA TYR A 296 -0.28 23.33 -12.71
C TYR A 296 -0.27 21.81 -12.55
N TYR A 297 0.89 21.19 -12.76
CA TYR A 297 1.15 19.80 -12.43
C TYR A 297 1.67 19.69 -11.01
N LEU A 298 1.09 18.78 -10.24
CA LEU A 298 1.30 18.66 -8.80
C LEU A 298 1.88 17.29 -8.43
N TRP A 299 2.58 17.25 -7.31
CA TRP A 299 2.70 16.04 -6.52
C TRP A 299 1.94 16.20 -5.21
N ASN A 300 0.99 15.32 -4.95
CA ASN A 300 0.20 15.33 -3.72
C ASN A 300 0.95 14.56 -2.63
N LEU A 301 1.21 15.24 -1.51
CA LEU A 301 2.06 14.77 -0.43
C LEU A 301 1.38 13.74 0.48
N ASP A 302 0.04 13.76 0.53
CA ASP A 302 -0.77 12.96 1.44
C ASP A 302 -1.36 11.70 0.78
N SER A 303 -1.55 11.71 -0.54
CA SER A 303 -1.88 10.54 -1.37
C SER A 303 -0.66 9.87 -2.01
N LYS A 304 0.46 10.60 -2.20
CA LYS A 304 1.62 10.21 -3.00
C LYS A 304 1.27 9.97 -4.49
N THR A 305 0.40 10.80 -5.06
CA THR A 305 -0.03 10.69 -6.47
C THR A 305 0.21 11.98 -7.25
N GLU A 306 0.26 11.86 -8.58
CA GLU A 306 0.29 13.03 -9.47
C GLU A 306 -1.05 13.75 -9.45
N GLY A 307 -1.01 15.08 -9.45
CA GLY A 307 -2.21 15.91 -9.44
C GLY A 307 -2.21 16.98 -10.52
N LEU A 308 -3.39 17.56 -10.76
CA LEU A 308 -3.58 18.74 -11.59
C LEU A 308 -4.38 19.80 -10.82
N LEU A 309 -3.97 21.07 -10.92
CA LEU A 309 -4.75 22.24 -10.49
C LEU A 309 -4.99 23.17 -11.67
N LYS A 310 -6.18 23.76 -11.74
CA LYS A 310 -6.42 24.99 -12.50
C LYS A 310 -6.67 26.12 -11.51
N SER A 311 -5.86 27.17 -11.57
CA SER A 311 -5.99 28.34 -10.69
C SER A 311 -5.72 29.62 -11.47
N THR A 312 -6.49 30.67 -11.18
CA THR A 312 -6.24 32.04 -11.66
C THR A 312 -5.09 32.71 -10.90
N THR A 313 -4.79 32.27 -9.68
CA THR A 313 -3.63 32.73 -8.91
C THR A 313 -2.35 32.15 -9.54
N PRO A 314 -1.31 32.97 -9.81
CA PRO A 314 0.01 32.48 -10.21
C PRO A 314 0.64 31.68 -9.06
N LEU A 315 1.13 30.47 -9.33
CA LEU A 315 1.89 29.64 -8.38
C LEU A 315 3.27 29.29 -8.94
N GLU A 316 4.30 29.34 -8.10
CA GLU A 316 5.68 29.08 -8.50
C GLU A 316 6.04 27.58 -8.46
N LEU A 317 7.13 27.21 -9.15
CA LEU A 317 7.70 25.86 -9.06
C LEU A 317 8.23 25.60 -7.64
N GLY A 318 7.84 24.47 -7.04
CA GLY A 318 8.18 24.14 -5.66
C GLY A 318 7.26 24.76 -4.61
N HIS A 319 6.24 25.54 -5.01
CA HIS A 319 5.23 26.08 -4.09
C HIS A 319 4.49 24.95 -3.36
N GLN A 320 4.42 25.02 -2.03
CA GLN A 320 3.78 24.03 -1.17
C GLN A 320 2.49 24.60 -0.58
N PHE A 321 1.37 23.91 -0.78
CA PHE A 321 0.06 24.44 -0.42
C PHE A 321 -0.92 23.35 0.05
N ALA A 322 -2.00 23.78 0.70
CA ALA A 322 -3.17 22.96 1.01
C ALA A 322 -4.29 23.21 -0.01
N GLY A 323 -5.00 22.15 -0.39
CA GLY A 323 -6.13 22.20 -1.32
C GLY A 323 -7.19 21.15 -1.00
N ILE A 324 -8.33 21.24 -1.69
CA ILE A 324 -9.36 20.19 -1.70
C ILE A 324 -9.14 19.31 -2.92
N PHE A 325 -8.83 18.04 -2.71
CA PHE A 325 -8.45 17.07 -3.75
C PHE A 325 -9.52 16.01 -3.94
N VAL A 326 -9.79 15.69 -5.21
CA VAL A 326 -10.66 14.59 -5.64
C VAL A 326 -9.81 13.57 -6.39
N ASN A 327 -9.83 12.31 -5.95
CA ASN A 327 -9.14 11.22 -6.64
C ASN A 327 -9.92 10.82 -7.90
N GLN A 328 -9.18 10.43 -8.95
CA GLN A 328 -9.72 9.89 -10.20
C GLN A 328 -9.46 8.39 -10.28
N GLU A 329 -10.30 7.67 -11.04
CA GLU A 329 -10.19 6.22 -11.27
C GLU A 329 -8.85 5.80 -11.91
N ASN A 330 -8.17 6.74 -12.59
CA ASN A 330 -6.84 6.56 -13.19
C ASN A 330 -5.66 6.67 -12.18
N GLY A 331 -5.93 6.76 -10.87
CA GLY A 331 -4.92 6.87 -9.81
C GLY A 331 -4.30 8.28 -9.62
N LYS A 332 -4.70 9.27 -10.43
CA LYS A 332 -4.29 10.68 -10.28
C LYS A 332 -5.33 11.45 -9.46
N CYS A 333 -5.01 12.67 -9.04
CA CYS A 333 -5.95 13.55 -8.34
C CYS A 333 -6.17 14.89 -9.06
N PHE A 334 -7.32 15.51 -8.81
CA PHE A 334 -7.61 16.87 -9.24
C PHE A 334 -7.79 17.77 -8.01
N CYS A 335 -7.03 18.86 -7.95
CA CYS A 335 -7.21 19.89 -6.94
C CYS A 335 -8.39 20.78 -7.37
N LYS A 336 -9.54 20.58 -6.72
CA LYS A 336 -10.78 21.32 -6.97
C LYS A 336 -10.69 22.77 -6.47
N GLU A 337 -9.95 22.98 -5.38
CA GLU A 337 -9.86 24.25 -4.67
C GLU A 337 -8.47 24.44 -4.07
N TYR A 338 -7.89 25.63 -4.23
CA TYR A 338 -6.67 26.06 -3.55
C TYR A 338 -7.05 26.80 -2.26
N ILE A 339 -6.55 26.34 -1.10
CA ILE A 339 -6.88 26.93 0.20
C ILE A 339 -5.84 27.98 0.61
N GLY A 340 -4.56 27.70 0.40
CA GLY A 340 -3.45 28.59 0.80
C GLY A 340 -2.11 27.87 0.89
N GLU A 341 -1.04 28.65 0.95
CA GLU A 341 0.31 28.17 1.22
C GLU A 341 0.38 27.46 2.59
N ILE A 342 1.34 26.54 2.74
CA ILE A 342 1.64 25.87 4.01
C ILE A 342 3.10 26.07 4.39
N GLU A 343 3.39 25.90 5.68
CA GLU A 343 4.76 25.68 6.16
C GLU A 343 5.43 24.55 5.36
N ARG A 344 6.68 24.76 4.94
CA ARG A 344 7.40 23.85 4.03
C ARG A 344 7.71 22.52 4.72
N VAL A 345 6.96 21.47 4.35
CA VAL A 345 7.17 20.10 4.85
C VAL A 345 8.23 19.33 4.06
N LEU A 346 8.70 19.87 2.93
CA LEU A 346 9.81 19.36 2.13
C LEU A 346 10.85 20.45 1.86
N GLU A 347 12.12 20.11 2.09
CA GLU A 347 13.27 20.87 1.61
C GLU A 347 13.39 20.73 0.07
N GLY A 348 13.83 21.78 -0.61
CA GLY A 348 14.07 21.74 -2.05
C GLY A 348 14.38 23.10 -2.67
N LYS A 349 14.77 23.07 -3.94
CA LYS A 349 15.02 24.24 -4.80
C LYS A 349 14.53 23.95 -6.21
N VAL A 350 14.31 25.01 -6.99
CA VAL A 350 14.28 24.89 -8.46
C VAL A 350 15.73 24.84 -8.94
N ASN A 351 16.05 23.91 -9.84
CA ASN A 351 17.38 23.82 -10.46
C ASN A 351 17.46 24.62 -11.77
N ASP A 352 18.67 24.77 -12.31
CA ASP A 352 18.96 25.55 -13.52
C ASP A 352 18.21 25.05 -14.78
N THR A 353 17.61 23.85 -14.74
CA THR A 353 16.75 23.29 -15.81
C THR A 353 15.26 23.58 -15.60
N ASN A 354 14.91 24.49 -14.69
CA ASN A 354 13.53 24.81 -14.26
C ASN A 354 12.74 23.58 -13.78
N LYS A 355 13.39 22.71 -12.99
CA LYS A 355 12.75 21.56 -12.33
C LYS A 355 12.88 21.64 -10.83
N VAL A 356 11.86 21.15 -10.14
CA VAL A 356 11.86 21.02 -8.68
C VAL A 356 12.77 19.86 -8.26
N ASN A 357 13.81 20.18 -7.51
CA ASN A 357 14.73 19.25 -6.87
C ASN A 357 14.45 19.25 -5.37
N LEU A 358 13.95 18.14 -4.84
CA LEU A 358 13.53 18.00 -3.44
C LEU A 358 14.57 17.22 -2.64
N THR A 359 14.87 17.61 -1.40
CA THR A 359 15.75 16.86 -0.50
C THR A 359 14.89 16.05 0.48
N VAL A 360 15.09 14.73 0.50
CA VAL A 360 14.29 13.80 1.33
C VAL A 360 15.16 12.80 2.09
N LYS A 361 14.70 12.35 3.26
CA LYS A 361 15.32 11.26 4.03
C LYS A 361 14.76 9.91 3.57
N LEU A 362 15.62 8.97 3.22
CA LEU A 362 15.21 7.60 2.88
C LEU A 362 14.87 6.80 4.14
N LEU A 363 13.82 5.99 4.06
CA LEU A 363 13.23 5.24 5.18
C LEU A 363 13.33 3.71 5.02
N ASP A 364 13.40 3.23 3.79
CA ASP A 364 13.52 1.81 3.41
C ASP A 364 14.43 1.69 2.18
N PHE A 365 14.98 0.49 1.93
CA PHE A 365 15.79 0.15 0.76
C PHE A 365 15.38 -1.22 0.21
N GLN A 366 15.17 -1.27 -1.10
CA GLN A 366 14.85 -2.48 -1.86
C GLN A 366 15.84 -2.57 -3.03
N PRO A 367 16.67 -3.63 -3.10
CA PRO A 367 17.69 -3.75 -4.13
C PRO A 367 17.09 -3.96 -5.53
N ALA A 368 17.92 -3.79 -6.56
CA ALA A 368 17.61 -4.31 -7.88
C ALA A 368 17.44 -5.85 -7.81
N GLY A 369 16.56 -6.39 -8.65
CA GLY A 369 16.27 -7.82 -8.69
C GLY A 369 15.81 -8.25 -10.08
N VAL A 370 15.54 -9.54 -10.27
CA VAL A 370 15.22 -10.14 -11.59
C VAL A 370 14.16 -9.34 -12.37
N ASN A 371 13.11 -8.89 -11.67
CA ASN A 371 12.01 -8.13 -12.27
C ASN A 371 12.15 -6.60 -12.12
N ARG A 372 13.18 -6.08 -11.43
CA ARG A 372 13.36 -4.65 -11.11
C ARG A 372 14.79 -4.22 -11.44
N ARG A 373 14.98 -3.61 -12.63
CA ARG A 373 16.28 -3.19 -13.21
C ARG A 373 17.07 -2.13 -12.41
N ARG A 374 16.59 -1.72 -11.24
CA ARG A 374 17.08 -0.60 -10.42
C ARG A 374 16.73 -0.84 -8.97
N ALA A 375 17.61 -0.44 -8.05
CA ALA A 375 17.23 -0.33 -6.65
C ALA A 375 16.30 0.87 -6.41
N SER A 376 15.60 0.84 -5.29
CA SER A 376 14.68 1.89 -4.87
C SER A 376 14.66 2.02 -3.36
N GLY A 377 14.47 3.24 -2.86
CA GLY A 377 14.09 3.46 -1.46
C GLY A 377 12.70 4.05 -1.34
N THR A 378 12.24 4.26 -0.11
CA THR A 378 11.00 5.01 0.16
C THR A 378 11.29 6.28 0.98
N ALA A 379 10.48 7.32 0.81
CA ALA A 379 10.59 8.58 1.54
C ALA A 379 9.24 9.12 2.02
N LYS A 380 9.24 9.90 3.11
CA LYS A 380 8.06 10.61 3.63
C LYS A 380 7.52 11.56 2.54
N TYR A 381 6.20 11.65 2.38
CA TYR A 381 5.49 12.45 1.36
C TYR A 381 5.73 12.09 -0.12
N ILE A 382 6.74 11.29 -0.44
CA ILE A 382 7.08 10.89 -1.82
C ILE A 382 6.66 9.45 -2.12
N GLY A 383 6.80 8.51 -1.18
CA GLY A 383 6.72 7.09 -1.51
C GLY A 383 8.01 6.62 -2.21
N ASP A 384 7.88 5.86 -3.28
CA ASP A 384 9.00 5.22 -3.97
C ASP A 384 9.91 6.23 -4.69
N VAL A 385 11.22 6.05 -4.49
CA VAL A 385 12.31 6.78 -5.12
C VAL A 385 13.25 5.78 -5.77
N LEU A 386 13.45 5.86 -7.09
CA LEU A 386 14.40 5.02 -7.81
C LEU A 386 15.82 5.59 -7.76
N GLU A 387 16.82 4.72 -7.79
CA GLU A 387 18.21 5.13 -8.06
C GLU A 387 18.35 5.87 -9.40
N GLY A 388 19.38 6.70 -9.50
CA GLY A 388 19.68 7.45 -10.71
C GLY A 388 20.39 6.64 -11.79
N ASN A 389 20.97 7.35 -12.76
CA ASN A 389 21.60 6.77 -13.95
C ASN A 389 23.11 6.55 -13.79
N THR A 390 23.68 6.96 -12.66
CA THR A 390 25.12 7.12 -12.43
C THR A 390 25.53 6.46 -11.11
N GLU A 391 26.80 6.11 -10.95
CA GLU A 391 27.27 5.34 -9.79
C GLU A 391 27.15 6.10 -8.46
N ASP A 392 27.29 7.43 -8.48
CA ASP A 392 27.07 8.34 -7.34
C ASP A 392 25.58 8.50 -6.95
N THR A 393 24.66 7.99 -7.77
CA THR A 393 23.21 7.99 -7.52
C THR A 393 22.61 6.59 -7.31
N LYS A 394 23.48 5.57 -7.15
CA LYS A 394 23.10 4.20 -6.78
C LYS A 394 22.69 4.10 -5.32
N LEU A 395 21.56 3.44 -5.07
CA LEU A 395 21.09 3.22 -3.71
C LEU A 395 21.67 1.91 -3.16
N THR A 396 22.10 1.96 -1.91
CA THR A 396 22.50 0.80 -1.11
C THR A 396 21.73 0.80 0.21
N ILE A 397 21.86 -0.27 1.00
CA ILE A 397 21.26 -0.33 2.34
C ILE A 397 21.80 0.78 3.27
N GLU A 398 23.02 1.26 3.05
CA GLU A 398 23.63 2.38 3.77
C GLU A 398 23.00 3.75 3.42
N CYS A 399 22.14 3.81 2.41
CA CYS A 399 21.39 5.02 2.09
C CYS A 399 20.17 5.23 2.99
N ILE A 400 19.71 4.20 3.73
CA ILE A 400 18.65 4.35 4.73
C ILE A 400 19.09 5.39 5.76
N GLY A 401 18.22 6.36 6.04
CA GLY A 401 18.47 7.44 6.98
C GLY A 401 19.30 8.61 6.44
N LYS A 402 19.99 8.47 5.29
CA LYS A 402 20.67 9.60 4.62
C LYS A 402 19.66 10.52 3.93
N LYS A 403 20.04 11.78 3.72
CA LYS A 403 19.33 12.72 2.84
C LYS A 403 19.76 12.47 1.38
N VAL A 404 18.81 12.49 0.45
CA VAL A 404 19.05 12.41 -1.00
C VAL A 404 18.28 13.50 -1.72
N ASN A 405 18.81 14.02 -2.82
CA ASN A 405 18.05 14.92 -3.69
C ASN A 405 17.37 14.13 -4.79
N ILE A 406 16.10 14.45 -5.07
CA ILE A 406 15.28 13.77 -6.07
C ILE A 406 14.70 14.76 -7.08
N GLU A 407 14.52 14.29 -8.31
CA GLU A 407 13.86 15.00 -9.40
C GLU A 407 12.76 14.11 -10.00
N ARG A 408 11.63 14.71 -10.41
CA ARG A 408 10.58 14.00 -11.16
C ARG A 408 11.04 13.82 -12.60
N ARG A 409 11.49 12.62 -12.96
CA ARG A 409 12.07 12.28 -14.28
C ARG A 409 11.16 11.34 -15.06
N LYS A 410 11.13 11.52 -16.39
CA LYS A 410 10.42 10.61 -17.30
C LYS A 410 11.08 9.23 -17.28
N PHE A 411 10.28 8.18 -17.28
CA PHE A 411 10.71 6.78 -17.27
C PHE A 411 9.84 5.98 -18.24
N GLY A 412 10.45 5.29 -19.20
CA GLY A 412 9.69 4.69 -20.31
C GLY A 412 8.99 5.75 -21.20
N GLU A 413 7.88 5.37 -21.82
CA GLU A 413 7.19 6.24 -22.79
C GLU A 413 6.26 7.30 -22.18
N LYS A 414 5.58 6.97 -21.08
CA LYS A 414 4.44 7.73 -20.54
C LYS A 414 4.56 8.04 -19.06
N ASP A 415 5.39 7.29 -18.34
CA ASP A 415 5.47 7.38 -16.88
C ASP A 415 6.53 8.38 -16.43
N PHE A 416 6.39 8.81 -15.19
CA PHE A 416 7.37 9.60 -14.47
C PHE A 416 7.64 8.93 -13.12
N VAL A 417 8.87 9.06 -12.64
CA VAL A 417 9.34 8.51 -11.37
C VAL A 417 10.06 9.60 -10.59
N TRP A 418 10.11 9.46 -9.27
CA TRP A 418 11.07 10.20 -8.46
C TRP A 418 12.41 9.47 -8.54
N MET A 419 13.45 10.18 -8.96
CA MET A 419 14.77 9.61 -9.23
C MET A 419 15.84 10.36 -8.45
N VAL A 420 16.76 9.62 -7.83
CA VAL A 420 17.93 10.20 -7.15
C VAL A 420 18.78 11.00 -8.13
N THR A 421 19.24 12.16 -7.66
CA THR A 421 20.10 13.10 -8.39
C THR A 421 21.38 13.45 -7.64
N GLU A 422 21.40 13.25 -6.31
CA GLU A 422 22.56 13.40 -5.43
C GLU A 422 22.28 12.56 -4.16
N ILE A 423 23.29 11.85 -3.65
CA ILE A 423 23.24 11.24 -2.32
C ILE A 423 24.06 12.12 -1.38
N ARG A 424 23.40 12.81 -0.43
CA ARG A 424 24.11 13.66 0.52
C ARG A 424 24.69 12.80 1.64
N ASN A 425 26.00 12.62 1.59
CA ASN A 425 26.76 12.07 2.72
C ASN A 425 26.73 13.08 3.86
N CYS A 426 25.84 12.86 4.85
CA CYS A 426 25.94 13.52 6.14
C CYS A 426 27.30 13.15 6.76
N SER A 427 28.19 14.13 6.86
CA SER A 427 29.40 14.02 7.68
C SER A 427 29.01 13.70 9.12
N GLN A 428 29.74 12.77 9.77
CA GLN A 428 29.42 12.25 11.11
C GLN A 428 29.51 13.29 12.27
N TYR A 429 29.67 14.57 11.96
CA TYR A 429 29.75 15.66 12.92
C TYR A 429 28.38 16.18 13.37
N ASP A 430 27.31 16.01 12.57
CA ASP A 430 25.94 16.49 12.88
C ASP A 430 25.17 15.57 13.86
N GLN A 431 25.85 14.68 14.59
CA GLN A 431 25.26 13.77 15.59
C GLN A 431 25.76 14.03 17.03
N LYS A 432 26.15 15.27 17.32
CA LYS A 432 26.31 15.77 18.70
C LYS A 432 25.50 17.04 18.88
N ILE A 433 25.00 17.24 20.11
CA ILE A 433 24.00 18.25 20.49
C ILE A 433 22.60 17.89 19.99
N PHE A 434 21.96 16.90 20.63
CA PHE A 434 20.88 17.14 21.60
C PHE A 434 20.74 15.94 22.56
#